data_AF-A0A7R8X7Q7-F1
#
_entry.id   AF-A0A7R8X7Q7-F1
#
_cell.length_a   1.000
_cell.length_b   1.000
_cell.length_c   1.000
_cell.angle_alpha   90.00
_cell.angle_beta   90.00
_cell.angle_gamma   90.00
#
_symmetry.space_group_name_H-M   'P 1'
#
loop_
_entity.id
_entity.type
_entity.pdbx_description
1 polymer ?
#
loop_
_entity_poly.entity_id
_entity_poly.type
_entity_poly.pdbx_seq_one_letter_code
_entity_poly.pdbx_strand_id
1 'polypeptide(L)'
;MTCIEEYMRWLPTEKIPRLGTEGERYRDRQVVYQLPRQDMCLAYTRHVEAEHRRSFEDFVKARNEIASDFAIVKHPIPTSTKCPECGEIVKAGTLGVIAPKFGESVAWHPSCFVCSVCKELLVDLAYCLYDDHIYCERHYAEQLRPRCAACDEVRPISCFPSELLTSPPLAQMSCMPRWSKSPLSLLYT
;
A
#
# COMPACT_ATOMS: atom_id res chain seq x y z
N MET A 1 21.93 18.59 -1.38
CA MET A 1 21.17 17.47 -0.78
C MET A 1 19.89 17.30 -1.58
N THR A 2 19.47 16.06 -1.80
CA THR A 2 18.21 15.78 -2.51
C THR A 2 17.03 15.79 -1.52
N CYS A 3 15.82 16.03 -2.01
CA CYS A 3 14.58 15.95 -1.23
C CYS A 3 14.46 14.62 -0.46
N ILE A 4 14.98 13.54 -1.05
CA ILE A 4 14.88 12.19 -0.51
C ILE A 4 15.93 11.93 0.57
N GLU A 5 17.14 12.49 0.43
CA GLU A 5 18.12 12.49 1.51
C GLU A 5 17.60 13.21 2.75
N GLU A 6 16.92 14.35 2.57
CA GLU A 6 16.31 15.09 3.68
C GLU A 6 15.20 14.27 4.36
N TYR A 7 14.35 13.60 3.58
CA TYR A 7 13.33 12.70 4.12
C TYR A 7 13.92 11.52 4.89
N MET A 8 14.97 10.88 4.37
CA MET A 8 15.62 9.76 5.07
C MET A 8 16.15 10.16 6.46
N ARG A 9 16.53 11.44 6.67
CA ARG A 9 16.98 11.94 7.98
C ARG A 9 15.85 12.01 9.02
N TRP A 10 14.59 11.97 8.60
CA TRP A 10 13.43 11.91 9.49
C TRP A 10 13.05 10.48 9.91
N LEU A 11 13.62 9.47 9.26
CA LEU A 11 13.34 8.07 9.57
C LEU A 11 14.25 7.54 10.69
N PRO A 12 13.75 6.59 11.50
CA PRO A 12 14.61 5.77 12.35
C PRO A 12 15.69 5.08 11.51
N THR A 13 16.92 4.98 12.04
CA THR A 13 18.08 4.44 11.32
C THR A 13 17.82 3.04 10.73
N GLU A 14 17.13 2.20 11.49
CA GLU A 14 16.74 0.84 11.13
C GLU A 14 15.66 0.76 10.05
N LYS A 15 15.01 1.89 9.71
CA LYS A 15 14.03 2.01 8.63
C LYS A 15 14.56 2.76 7.41
N ILE A 16 15.81 3.24 7.43
CA ILE A 16 16.42 3.92 6.27
C ILE A 16 16.90 2.86 5.27
N PRO A 17 16.29 2.73 4.08
CA PRO A 17 16.51 1.60 3.17
C PRO A 17 17.81 1.69 2.35
N ARG A 18 18.96 1.89 2.98
CA ARG A 18 20.27 1.93 2.28
C ARG A 18 20.80 0.53 2.00
N LEU A 19 21.39 0.33 0.82
CA LEU A 19 21.97 -0.95 0.42
C LEU A 19 22.97 -1.48 1.46
N GLY A 20 22.87 -2.76 1.78
CA GLY A 20 23.69 -3.46 2.76
C GLY A 20 23.36 -3.17 4.22
N THR A 21 22.37 -2.34 4.52
CA THR A 21 22.01 -1.94 5.89
C THR A 21 20.82 -2.72 6.45
N GLU A 22 20.57 -2.57 7.76
CA GLU A 22 19.38 -3.14 8.39
C GLU A 22 18.07 -2.61 7.76
N GLY A 23 18.05 -1.34 7.33
CA GLY A 23 16.87 -0.74 6.73
C GLY A 23 16.53 -1.28 5.34
N GLU A 24 17.51 -1.73 4.55
CA GLU A 24 17.23 -2.47 3.32
C GLU A 24 16.49 -3.78 3.66
N ARG A 25 17.01 -4.56 4.61
CA ARG A 25 16.38 -5.81 5.05
C ARG A 25 15.00 -5.56 5.66
N TYR A 26 14.82 -4.45 6.37
CA TYR A 26 13.53 -4.04 6.90
C TYR A 26 12.54 -3.79 5.77
N ARG A 27 12.93 -2.98 4.78
CA ARG A 27 12.13 -2.68 3.59
C ARG A 27 11.75 -3.95 2.84
N ASP A 28 12.70 -4.85 2.60
CA ASP A 28 12.43 -6.12 1.91
C ASP A 28 11.38 -6.96 2.64
N ARG A 29 11.47 -7.04 3.98
CA ARG A 29 10.45 -7.71 4.80
C ARG A 29 9.09 -7.03 4.65
N GLN A 30 9.03 -5.70 4.64
CA GLN A 30 7.78 -4.96 4.45
C GLN A 30 7.17 -5.19 3.07
N VAL A 31 7.97 -5.19 2.00
CA VAL A 31 7.50 -5.49 0.64
C VAL A 31 6.90 -6.89 0.58
N VAL A 32 7.60 -7.91 1.10
CA VAL A 32 7.11 -9.30 1.10
C VAL A 32 5.84 -9.46 1.94
N TYR A 33 5.79 -8.80 3.10
CA TYR A 33 4.62 -8.84 3.96
C TYR A 33 3.38 -8.18 3.32
N GLN A 34 3.57 -7.02 2.72
CA GLN A 34 2.50 -6.23 2.13
C GLN A 34 2.03 -6.76 0.77
N LEU A 35 2.91 -7.48 0.05
CA LEU A 35 2.64 -8.11 -1.25
C LEU A 35 2.83 -9.63 -1.22
N PRO A 36 2.00 -10.40 -0.48
CA PRO A 36 2.14 -11.84 -0.44
C PRO A 36 2.00 -12.45 -1.84
N ARG A 37 2.89 -13.39 -2.19
CA ARG A 37 2.91 -14.00 -3.54
C ARG A 37 1.59 -14.73 -3.84
N GLN A 38 0.98 -15.34 -2.83
CA GLN A 38 -0.32 -16.00 -2.93
C GLN A 38 -1.46 -15.04 -3.27
N ASP A 39 -1.36 -13.75 -2.93
CA ASP A 39 -2.36 -12.75 -3.31
C ASP A 39 -2.16 -12.29 -4.76
N MET A 40 -1.00 -12.56 -5.35
CA MET A 40 -0.61 -12.06 -6.67
C MET A 40 -0.84 -13.08 -7.78
N CYS A 41 -0.74 -14.38 -7.47
CA CYS A 41 -0.87 -15.42 -8.48
C CYS A 41 -1.33 -16.75 -7.87
N LEU A 42 -2.29 -17.39 -8.55
CA LEU A 42 -2.82 -18.71 -8.22
C LEU A 42 -1.72 -19.77 -8.04
N ALA A 43 -0.62 -19.68 -8.80
CA ALA A 43 0.48 -20.63 -8.72
C ALA A 43 1.17 -20.68 -7.34
N TYR A 44 1.02 -19.65 -6.52
CA TYR A 44 1.57 -19.59 -5.16
C TYR A 44 0.54 -19.90 -4.07
N THR A 45 -0.71 -20.14 -4.45
CA THR A 45 -1.76 -20.61 -3.53
C THR A 45 -1.62 -22.12 -3.33
N ARG A 46 -1.79 -22.58 -2.09
CA ARG A 46 -1.75 -24.01 -1.72
C ARG A 46 -3.14 -24.61 -1.63
N HIS A 47 -4.16 -23.81 -1.31
CA HIS A 47 -5.49 -24.30 -0.93
C HIS A 47 -6.63 -23.75 -1.79
N VAL A 48 -6.34 -23.11 -2.92
CA VAL A 48 -7.38 -22.65 -3.86
C VAL A 48 -7.73 -23.75 -4.85
N GLU A 49 -8.90 -24.37 -4.66
CA GLU A 49 -9.43 -25.39 -5.56
C GLU A 49 -9.85 -24.81 -6.92
N ALA A 50 -9.98 -25.69 -7.92
CA ALA A 50 -10.32 -25.28 -9.29
C ALA A 50 -11.64 -24.50 -9.37
N GLU A 51 -12.61 -24.85 -8.52
CA GLU A 51 -13.93 -24.23 -8.42
C GLU A 51 -13.86 -22.77 -7.93
N HIS A 52 -12.82 -22.41 -7.18
CA HIS A 52 -12.64 -21.09 -6.59
C HIS A 52 -11.68 -20.18 -7.39
N ARG A 53 -11.17 -20.65 -8.54
CA ARG A 53 -10.25 -19.87 -9.39
C ARG A 53 -10.87 -18.56 -9.88
N ARG A 54 -12.13 -18.56 -10.33
CA ARG A 54 -12.84 -17.34 -10.73
C ARG A 54 -12.93 -16.34 -9.57
N SER A 55 -13.31 -16.82 -8.39
CA SER A 55 -13.34 -16.02 -7.18
C SER A 55 -11.97 -15.40 -6.91
N PHE A 56 -10.86 -16.13 -7.07
CA PHE A 56 -9.52 -15.57 -6.91
C PHE A 56 -9.19 -14.50 -7.96
N GLU A 57 -9.49 -14.74 -9.22
CA GLU A 57 -9.29 -13.77 -10.31
C GLU A 57 -10.05 -12.47 -10.04
N ASP A 58 -11.30 -12.57 -9.56
CA ASP A 58 -12.11 -11.41 -9.16
C ASP A 58 -11.46 -10.63 -7.99
N PHE A 59 -10.87 -11.34 -7.03
CA PHE A 59 -10.13 -10.71 -5.93
C PHE A 59 -8.90 -9.96 -6.43
N VAL A 60 -8.08 -10.60 -7.27
CA VAL A 60 -6.88 -9.95 -7.84
C VAL A 60 -7.28 -8.74 -8.66
N LYS A 61 -8.35 -8.85 -9.45
CA LYS A 61 -8.90 -7.74 -10.21
C LYS A 61 -9.36 -6.60 -9.30
N ALA A 62 -10.22 -6.88 -8.32
CA ALA A 62 -10.74 -5.88 -7.38
C ALA A 62 -9.61 -5.19 -6.58
N ARG A 63 -8.60 -5.95 -6.17
CA ARG A 63 -7.41 -5.41 -5.49
C ARG A 63 -6.65 -4.45 -6.40
N ASN A 64 -6.40 -4.85 -7.65
CA ASN A 64 -5.66 -4.04 -8.62
C ASN A 64 -6.47 -2.86 -9.17
N GLU A 65 -7.81 -2.95 -9.12
CA GLU A 65 -8.74 -1.91 -9.60
C GLU A 65 -8.63 -0.63 -8.76
N ILE A 66 -8.39 -0.76 -7.45
CA ILE A 66 -7.82 0.36 -6.69
C ILE A 66 -6.35 0.45 -7.07
N ALA A 67 -6.02 1.43 -7.90
CA ALA A 67 -4.64 1.63 -8.33
C ALA A 67 -3.70 1.76 -7.11
N SER A 68 -2.83 0.78 -6.88
CA SER A 68 -1.69 0.99 -5.98
C SER A 68 -0.87 2.15 -6.53
N ASP A 69 -0.66 3.17 -5.70
CA ASP A 69 0.15 4.33 -6.08
C ASP A 69 1.30 4.50 -5.09
N PHE A 70 2.27 5.31 -5.46
CA PHE A 70 3.41 5.65 -4.62
C PHE A 70 3.30 7.09 -4.15
N ALA A 71 3.67 7.31 -2.90
CA ALA A 71 3.71 8.66 -2.37
C ALA A 71 4.90 9.43 -2.96
N ILE A 72 4.75 10.75 -3.05
CA ILE A 72 5.78 11.65 -3.55
C ILE A 72 6.27 12.50 -2.38
N VAL A 73 7.56 12.42 -2.10
CA VAL A 73 8.21 13.30 -1.13
C VAL A 73 8.47 14.66 -1.78
N LYS A 74 7.97 15.74 -1.18
CA LYS A 74 8.13 17.11 -1.70
C LYS A 74 8.74 18.03 -0.65
N HIS A 75 9.74 18.79 -1.06
CA HIS A 75 10.38 19.85 -0.29
C HIS A 75 10.74 21.03 -1.20
N PRO A 76 10.29 22.27 -0.90
CA PRO A 76 9.25 22.59 0.08
C PRO A 76 7.84 22.22 -0.42
N ILE A 77 6.91 21.94 0.49
CA ILE A 77 5.49 21.93 0.12
C ILE A 77 5.00 23.36 -0.17
N PRO A 78 4.19 23.58 -1.22
CA PRO A 78 3.89 24.91 -1.73
C PRO A 78 2.90 25.70 -0.85
N THR A 79 1.95 25.00 -0.22
CA THR A 79 0.87 25.61 0.56
C THR A 79 0.68 24.84 1.86
N SER A 80 0.35 25.57 2.94
CA SER A 80 0.01 24.96 4.21
C SER A 80 -1.31 24.21 4.06
N THR A 81 -1.37 22.98 4.56
CA THR A 81 -2.55 22.11 4.41
C THR A 81 -2.75 21.29 5.68
N LYS A 82 -3.98 20.81 5.90
CA LYS A 82 -4.30 19.98 7.06
C LYS A 82 -3.87 18.55 6.78
N CYS A 83 -3.05 17.97 7.66
CA CYS A 83 -2.66 16.57 7.53
C CYS A 83 -3.87 15.67 7.78
N PRO A 84 -4.20 14.75 6.87
CA PRO A 84 -5.35 13.86 7.04
C PRO A 84 -5.25 12.88 8.22
N GLU A 85 -4.03 12.48 8.63
CA GLU A 85 -3.84 11.50 9.71
C GLU A 85 -3.90 12.13 11.11
N CYS A 86 -3.15 13.21 11.36
CA CYS A 86 -3.07 13.82 12.70
C CYS A 86 -3.99 15.03 12.88
N GLY A 87 -4.53 15.59 11.79
CA GLY A 87 -5.36 16.79 11.81
C GLY A 87 -4.60 18.11 11.99
N GLU A 88 -3.29 18.07 12.24
CA GLU A 88 -2.45 19.26 12.38
C GLU A 88 -1.98 19.83 11.03
N ILE A 89 -1.54 21.08 11.02
CA ILE A 89 -1.10 21.75 9.79
C ILE A 89 0.30 21.27 9.37
N VAL A 90 0.41 20.82 8.11
CA VAL A 90 1.70 20.73 7.41
C VAL A 90 2.01 22.11 6.84
N LYS A 91 3.09 22.74 7.31
CA LYS A 91 3.39 24.15 7.02
C LYS A 91 4.02 24.31 5.64
N ALA A 92 3.57 25.31 4.86
CA ALA A 92 4.27 25.72 3.64
C ALA A 92 5.76 25.93 3.90
N GLY A 93 6.61 25.49 2.97
CA GLY A 93 8.06 25.57 3.15
C GLY A 93 8.70 24.35 3.82
N THR A 94 7.93 23.43 4.44
CA THR A 94 8.49 22.23 5.09
C THR A 94 8.47 21.02 4.17
N LEU A 95 9.12 19.94 4.62
CA LEU A 95 9.04 18.62 3.99
C LEU A 95 7.65 18.04 4.20
N GLY A 96 7.09 17.44 3.16
CA GLY A 96 5.83 16.74 3.24
C GLY A 96 5.74 15.61 2.22
N VAL A 97 4.77 14.73 2.43
CA VAL A 97 4.46 13.62 1.55
C VAL A 97 3.14 13.92 0.85
N ILE A 98 3.08 13.70 -0.46
CA ILE A 98 1.87 13.90 -1.28
C ILE A 98 1.43 12.55 -1.83
N ALA A 99 0.15 12.24 -1.68
CA ALA A 99 -0.48 11.12 -2.36
C ALA A 99 -1.26 11.65 -3.56
N PRO A 100 -0.82 11.37 -4.82
CA PRO A 100 -1.46 11.90 -6.01
C PRO A 100 -2.97 11.62 -6.08
N LYS A 101 -3.41 10.50 -5.49
CA LYS A 101 -4.83 10.12 -5.40
C LYS A 101 -5.72 11.06 -4.59
N PHE A 102 -5.15 11.79 -3.64
CA PHE A 102 -5.89 12.81 -2.86
C PHE A 102 -5.78 14.21 -3.48
N GLY A 103 -5.03 14.35 -4.57
CA GLY A 103 -4.70 15.61 -5.20
C GLY A 103 -3.38 16.21 -4.71
N GLU A 104 -2.83 17.13 -5.50
CA GLU A 104 -1.51 17.73 -5.26
C GLU A 104 -1.49 18.76 -4.12
N SER A 105 -2.66 19.16 -3.60
CA SER A 105 -2.83 20.15 -2.53
C SER A 105 -2.96 19.52 -1.13
N VAL A 106 -3.02 18.19 -1.04
CA VAL A 106 -3.07 17.46 0.22
C VAL A 106 -1.69 16.92 0.53
N ALA A 107 -1.21 17.18 1.74
CA ALA A 107 0.08 16.72 2.21
C ALA A 107 -0.04 16.10 3.60
N TRP A 108 0.80 15.10 3.84
CA TRP A 108 1.00 14.48 5.14
C TRP A 108 2.36 14.90 5.69
N HIS A 109 2.47 14.92 7.01
CA HIS A 109 3.80 14.92 7.62
C HIS A 109 4.53 13.61 7.24
N PRO A 110 5.87 13.62 7.13
CA PRO A 110 6.68 12.44 6.84
C PRO A 110 6.33 11.21 7.68
N SER A 111 6.06 11.40 8.98
CA SER A 111 5.71 10.33 9.93
C SER A 111 4.22 9.94 9.92
N CYS A 112 3.37 10.73 9.28
CA CYS A 112 1.92 10.55 9.27
C CYS A 112 1.42 9.78 8.05
N PHE A 113 2.27 9.52 7.06
CA PHE A 113 1.90 8.74 5.88
C PHE A 113 2.04 7.24 6.17
N VAL A 114 1.11 6.70 6.96
CA VAL A 114 1.13 5.33 7.48
C VAL A 114 -0.15 4.56 7.15
N CYS A 115 -0.07 3.23 7.10
CA CYS A 115 -1.26 2.39 6.95
C CYS A 115 -2.22 2.56 8.16
N SER A 116 -3.51 2.70 7.88
CA SER A 116 -4.54 2.87 8.92
C SER A 116 -4.63 1.71 9.92
N VAL A 117 -4.20 0.50 9.53
CA VAL A 117 -4.29 -0.71 10.36
C VAL A 117 -2.97 -1.01 11.09
N CYS A 118 -1.87 -1.28 10.38
CA CYS A 118 -0.59 -1.62 11.02
C CYS A 118 0.30 -0.43 11.37
N LYS A 119 -0.09 0.79 10.98
CA LYS A 119 0.70 2.02 11.19
C LYS A 119 2.12 1.98 10.60
N GLU A 120 2.35 1.11 9.61
CA GLU A 120 3.61 1.09 8.86
C GLU A 120 3.70 2.25 7.88
N LEU A 121 4.88 2.85 7.73
CA LEU A 121 5.13 3.93 6.76
C LEU A 121 4.97 3.41 5.33
N LEU A 122 4.22 4.16 4.51
CA LEU A 122 3.92 3.78 3.13
C LEU A 122 4.61 4.70 2.11
N VAL A 123 5.45 5.63 2.55
CA VAL A 123 6.10 6.60 1.64
C VAL A 123 6.95 5.89 0.59
N ASP A 124 7.59 4.80 0.99
CA ASP A 124 8.42 3.98 0.13
C ASP A 124 7.74 2.70 -0.37
N LEU A 125 6.48 2.48 -0.01
CA LEU A 125 5.71 1.29 -0.37
C LEU A 125 4.47 1.69 -1.18
N ALA A 126 3.81 0.70 -1.76
CA ALA A 126 2.54 0.93 -2.43
C ALA A 126 1.44 1.20 -1.39
N TYR A 127 0.59 2.19 -1.65
CA TYR A 127 -0.60 2.44 -0.84
C TYR A 127 -1.88 2.30 -1.68
N CYS A 128 -2.95 1.89 -0.99
CA CYS A 128 -4.30 1.85 -1.50
C CYS A 128 -5.14 2.91 -0.79
N LEU A 129 -5.98 3.62 -1.54
CA LEU A 129 -6.97 4.55 -1.00
C LEU A 129 -8.33 3.88 -1.01
N TYR A 130 -8.96 3.77 0.15
CA TYR A 130 -10.30 3.23 0.32
C TYR A 130 -11.04 3.99 1.41
N ASP A 131 -12.26 4.47 1.11
CA ASP A 131 -13.10 5.24 2.07
C ASP A 131 -12.34 6.39 2.75
N ASP A 132 -11.61 7.20 1.98
CA ASP A 132 -10.75 8.31 2.43
C ASP A 132 -9.59 7.95 3.38
N HIS A 133 -9.33 6.66 3.57
CA HIS A 133 -8.22 6.16 4.39
C HIS A 133 -7.15 5.48 3.53
N ILE A 134 -5.89 5.58 3.97
CA ILE A 134 -4.76 4.90 3.33
C ILE A 134 -4.48 3.55 3.99
N TYR A 135 -4.30 2.54 3.15
CA TYR A 135 -4.00 1.17 3.56
C TYR A 135 -2.77 0.66 2.81
N CYS A 136 -2.01 -0.24 3.42
CA CYS A 136 -1.09 -1.06 2.62
C CYS A 136 -1.87 -2.08 1.81
N GLU A 137 -1.25 -2.63 0.77
CA GLU A 137 -1.91 -3.62 -0.10
C GLU A 137 -2.46 -4.82 0.67
N ARG A 138 -1.73 -5.31 1.68
CA ARG A 138 -2.18 -6.43 2.52
C ARG A 138 -3.47 -6.14 3.27
N HIS A 139 -3.54 -5.01 3.99
CA HIS A 139 -4.73 -4.66 4.77
C HIS A 139 -5.89 -4.24 3.88
N TYR A 140 -5.61 -3.65 2.71
CA TYR A 140 -6.66 -3.40 1.72
C TYR A 140 -7.24 -4.71 1.18
N ALA A 141 -6.39 -5.71 0.86
CA ALA A 141 -6.84 -7.04 0.49
C ALA A 141 -7.69 -7.70 1.60
N GLU A 142 -7.38 -7.46 2.87
CA GLU A 142 -8.20 -7.91 4.00
C GLU A 142 -9.57 -7.24 4.09
N GLN A 143 -9.72 -5.99 3.61
CA GLN A 143 -11.04 -5.35 3.46
C GLN A 143 -11.89 -6.05 2.40
N LEU A 144 -11.26 -6.61 1.37
CA LEU A 144 -11.97 -7.33 0.30
C LEU A 144 -12.33 -8.75 0.75
N ARG A 145 -11.41 -9.46 1.39
CA ARG A 145 -11.58 -10.85 1.85
C ARG A 145 -10.73 -11.16 3.08
N PRO A 146 -11.28 -11.88 4.07
CA PRO A 146 -10.53 -12.25 5.26
C PRO A 146 -9.42 -13.25 4.92
N ARG A 147 -8.28 -13.12 5.61
CA ARG A 147 -7.19 -14.08 5.54
C ARG A 147 -7.43 -15.27 6.46
N CYS A 148 -6.96 -16.44 6.03
CA CYS A 148 -6.89 -17.62 6.87
C CYS A 148 -5.70 -17.52 7.83
N ALA A 149 -5.93 -17.60 9.14
CA ALA A 149 -4.85 -17.57 10.15
C ALA A 149 -3.83 -18.71 10.03
N ALA A 150 -4.17 -19.83 9.36
CA ALA A 150 -3.29 -20.99 9.23
C ALA A 150 -2.38 -20.94 7.99
N CYS A 151 -2.86 -20.41 6.86
CA CYS A 151 -2.12 -20.41 5.59
C CYS A 151 -1.86 -19.02 5.00
N ASP A 152 -2.40 -17.97 5.62
CA ASP A 152 -2.29 -16.56 5.19
C ASP A 152 -2.87 -16.26 3.79
N GLU A 153 -3.66 -17.18 3.23
CA GLU A 153 -4.40 -17.00 1.97
C GLU A 153 -5.73 -16.28 2.23
N VAL A 154 -6.15 -15.43 1.29
CA VAL A 154 -7.49 -14.85 1.29
C VAL A 154 -8.54 -15.93 1.04
N ARG A 155 -9.52 -16.06 1.94
CA ARG A 155 -10.52 -17.14 1.86
C ARG A 155 -11.52 -16.91 0.72
N PRO A 156 -11.96 -17.96 0.01
CA PRO A 156 -13.08 -17.87 -0.91
C PRO A 156 -14.37 -17.43 -0.19
N ILE A 157 -15.25 -16.73 -0.89
CA ILE A 157 -16.53 -16.21 -0.34
C ILE A 157 -17.41 -17.35 0.20
N SER A 158 -17.26 -18.58 -0.31
CA SER A 158 -17.99 -19.78 0.15
C SER A 158 -17.69 -20.19 1.59
N CYS A 159 -16.65 -19.64 2.23
CA CYS A 159 -16.33 -19.89 3.65
C CYS A 159 -17.01 -18.93 4.63
N PHE A 160 -17.86 -18.00 4.16
CA PHE A 160 -18.58 -17.06 5.01
C PHE A 160 -19.99 -17.56 5.37
N PRO A 161 -20.44 -17.47 6.63
CA PRO A 161 -21.86 -17.46 6.95
C PRO A 161 -22.54 -16.31 6.19
N SER A 162 -23.72 -16.57 5.61
CA SER A 162 -24.40 -15.75 4.60
C SER A 162 -24.84 -14.32 5.00
N GLU A 163 -24.46 -13.81 6.17
CA GLU A 163 -25.07 -12.60 6.76
C GLU A 163 -24.30 -11.29 6.52
N LEU A 164 -23.15 -11.29 5.83
CA LEU A 164 -22.29 -10.08 5.70
C LEU A 164 -22.01 -9.61 4.26
N LEU A 165 -22.75 -10.09 3.26
CA LEU A 165 -22.55 -9.67 1.86
C LEU A 165 -23.61 -8.66 1.40
N THR A 166 -23.34 -7.37 1.60
CA THR A 166 -24.05 -6.29 0.90
C THR A 166 -23.09 -5.28 0.29
N SER A 167 -22.60 -5.54 -0.93
CA SER A 167 -22.17 -4.50 -1.91
C SER A 167 -21.81 -5.11 -3.29
N PRO A 168 -21.86 -4.32 -4.39
CA PRO A 168 -22.39 -4.71 -5.72
C PRO A 168 -21.33 -5.24 -6.71
N PRO A 169 -21.71 -5.70 -7.93
CA PRO A 169 -20.89 -6.60 -8.75
C PRO A 169 -19.85 -5.84 -9.58
N LEU A 170 -18.61 -6.36 -9.60
CA LEU A 170 -17.51 -5.83 -10.41
C LEU A 170 -17.49 -6.44 -11.80
N ALA A 171 -17.72 -5.60 -12.81
CA ALA A 171 -17.65 -5.92 -14.24
C ALA A 171 -16.22 -6.22 -14.69
N GLN A 172 -16.08 -7.13 -15.65
CA GLN A 172 -14.84 -7.69 -16.22
C GLN A 172 -13.89 -6.63 -16.82
N MET A 173 -12.58 -6.94 -16.84
CA MET A 173 -11.64 -6.77 -17.97
C MET A 173 -10.16 -6.72 -17.55
N SER A 174 -9.38 -7.54 -18.27
CA SER A 174 -7.94 -7.57 -18.57
C SER A 174 -6.87 -7.26 -17.51
N CYS A 175 -6.13 -8.31 -17.17
CA CYS A 175 -4.79 -8.33 -16.59
C CYS A 175 -3.78 -7.52 -17.40
N MET A 176 -3.12 -6.54 -16.77
CA MET A 176 -1.67 -6.32 -16.87
C MET A 176 -1.19 -5.48 -15.68
N PRO A 177 -0.17 -5.92 -14.94
CA PRO A 177 0.31 -5.16 -13.80
C PRO A 177 1.59 -4.35 -14.11
N ARG A 178 1.55 -3.07 -13.76
CA ARG A 178 2.60 -2.07 -13.99
C ARG A 178 3.57 -2.05 -12.80
N TRP A 179 4.46 -3.04 -12.70
CA TRP A 179 5.42 -3.16 -11.58
C TRP A 179 6.81 -2.56 -11.81
N SER A 180 7.05 -1.86 -12.93
CA SER A 180 8.40 -1.37 -13.28
C SER A 180 8.71 0.08 -12.88
N LYS A 181 7.92 0.72 -12.01
CA LYS A 181 8.08 2.17 -11.72
C LYS A 181 7.82 2.54 -10.26
N SER A 182 8.47 1.89 -9.29
CA SER A 182 8.65 2.54 -7.99
C SER A 182 9.64 3.71 -8.18
N PRO A 183 9.29 4.96 -7.86
CA PRO A 183 10.20 6.10 -8.01
C PRO A 183 11.46 5.99 -7.15
N LEU A 184 11.41 5.21 -6.07
CA LEU A 184 12.51 5.08 -5.11
C LEU A 184 13.52 3.98 -5.49
N SER A 185 13.17 3.03 -6.37
CA SER A 185 14.14 2.05 -6.86
C SER A 185 15.21 2.66 -7.76
N LEU A 186 14.97 3.86 -8.29
CA LEU A 186 15.90 4.60 -9.16
C LEU A 186 16.91 5.47 -8.40
N LEU A 187 16.87 5.47 -7.06
CA LEU A 187 17.75 6.29 -6.22
C LEU A 187 18.72 5.46 -5.37
N TYR A 188 18.79 4.14 -5.62
CA TYR A 188 19.77 3.23 -5.03
C TYR A 188 20.93 2.92 -6.00
N THR A 189 21.19 3.81 -6.96
CA THR A 189 22.39 3.82 -7.81
C THR A 189 23.11 5.14 -7.66
#